data_AF-M3YWY9-F1
#
_entry.id   AF-M3YWY9-F1
#
_cell.length_a   1.000
_cell.length_b   1.000
_cell.length_c   1.000
_cell.angle_alpha   90.00
_cell.angle_beta   90.00
_cell.angle_gamma   90.00
#
_symmetry.space_group_name_H-M   'P 1'
#
loop_
_entity.id
_entity.type
_entity.pdbx_description
1 polymer ?
#
loop_
_entity_poly.entity_id
_entity_poly.type
_entity_poly.pdbx_seq_one_letter_code
_entity_poly.pdbx_strand_id
1 'polypeptide(L)'
;MLKGNRIEPGSQRRVKRHYPWILCGCNRQCYITLITGCYTCEWQVKQEKKSLPGPCCCSWREKLFYPFLITSFLLSLVLLFVWIETSNEYFGFDWVIFLGTGYWFFWSIVLLSLFGILAAYSTLLVVLAFLLVWEGYEPNLHWFHKVLVLLVIVTISFFLWILFTYWRDRWLTTGLSLQIFAPYVHLSGITMMVILSWPVGFYLIHLEEEARIRRYKMANYDREKTRRCNTLTKLRALQVAIGLPFFLILLCLYVIPLGIHSPCIQEEGKLGPKPDFFGHRGAPMLGPENTMMSFEKAVEQGAWGLESDVQLSLDHVPFLMHDYDLRRTTNIKEVMPNASLTHPSFFHWSFLSTLNAGKWFVQSPVRHFPTQQTCIESLFCMKSCAAP
;
A
#
# COMPACT_ATOMS: atom_id res chain seq x y z
N MET A 1 -35.78 -34.20 -82.19
CA MET A 1 -37.11 -34.13 -81.52
C MET A 1 -37.12 -35.27 -80.51
N LEU A 2 -37.29 -35.13 -79.19
CA LEU A 2 -38.06 -34.20 -78.37
C LEU A 2 -37.41 -34.03 -76.97
N LYS A 3 -37.69 -32.87 -76.37
CA LYS A 3 -37.42 -32.45 -74.98
C LYS A 3 -38.15 -33.33 -73.96
N GLY A 4 -37.56 -33.45 -72.76
CA GLY A 4 -38.26 -33.79 -71.52
C GLY A 4 -37.65 -33.03 -70.34
N ASN A 5 -38.28 -31.93 -69.91
CA ASN A 5 -37.98 -31.17 -68.69
C ASN A 5 -38.53 -31.90 -67.44
N ARG A 6 -37.82 -31.82 -66.29
CA ARG A 6 -38.37 -31.26 -65.03
C ARG A 6 -37.41 -31.31 -63.81
N ILE A 7 -37.31 -30.14 -63.18
CA ILE A 7 -37.33 -29.82 -61.73
C ILE A 7 -36.03 -29.96 -60.92
N GLU A 8 -35.48 -28.80 -60.50
CA GLU A 8 -34.58 -28.64 -59.36
C GLU A 8 -35.30 -28.85 -58.02
N PRO A 9 -34.55 -29.16 -56.94
CA PRO A 9 -34.36 -28.11 -55.95
C PRO A 9 -32.93 -28.05 -55.36
N GLY A 10 -32.41 -26.82 -55.27
CA GLY A 10 -32.13 -26.23 -53.96
C GLY A 10 -30.95 -26.76 -53.13
N SER A 11 -29.90 -25.93 -53.07
CA SER A 11 -29.22 -25.53 -51.83
C SER A 11 -28.61 -26.62 -50.94
N GLN A 12 -27.29 -26.81 -51.07
CA GLN A 12 -26.40 -26.72 -49.90
C GLN A 12 -25.16 -25.91 -50.26
N ARG A 13 -25.24 -24.58 -50.05
CA ARG A 13 -24.05 -23.75 -49.86
C ARG A 13 -23.24 -24.37 -48.72
N ARG A 14 -22.00 -24.80 -49.01
CA ARG A 14 -20.97 -24.94 -47.97
C ARG A 14 -20.86 -23.58 -47.28
N VAL A 15 -21.49 -23.47 -46.11
CA VAL A 15 -21.22 -22.41 -45.15
C VAL A 15 -19.73 -22.53 -44.82
N LYS A 16 -18.93 -21.64 -45.42
CA LYS A 16 -17.58 -21.36 -44.93
C LYS A 16 -17.74 -20.94 -43.47
N ARG A 17 -17.51 -21.86 -42.53
CA ARG A 17 -17.28 -21.51 -41.13
C ARG A 17 -16.12 -20.52 -41.12
N HIS A 18 -16.44 -19.25 -40.93
CA HIS A 18 -15.47 -18.21 -40.62
C HIS A 18 -14.88 -18.57 -39.25
N TYR A 19 -13.62 -18.97 -39.24
CA TYR A 19 -12.87 -19.19 -38.01
C TYR A 19 -12.55 -17.83 -37.36
N PRO A 20 -12.61 -17.71 -36.02
CA PRO A 20 -12.40 -16.47 -35.26
C PRO A 20 -10.91 -16.10 -35.08
N TRP A 21 -10.07 -16.35 -36.09
CA TRP A 21 -8.63 -16.03 -36.03
C TRP A 21 -8.34 -14.54 -36.24
N ILE A 22 -9.21 -13.83 -36.95
CA ILE A 22 -9.03 -12.41 -37.29
C ILE A 22 -9.35 -11.50 -36.08
N LEU A 23 -10.31 -11.89 -35.22
CA LEU A 23 -10.60 -11.15 -33.98
C LEU A 23 -9.48 -11.30 -32.94
N CYS A 24 -8.88 -12.49 -32.84
CA CYS A 24 -7.79 -12.76 -31.89
C CYS A 24 -6.48 -12.08 -32.31
N GLY A 25 -6.17 -12.04 -33.63
CA GLY A 25 -5.01 -11.34 -34.17
C GLY A 25 -5.07 -9.82 -34.01
N CYS A 26 -6.25 -9.21 -34.17
CA CYS A 26 -6.43 -7.77 -33.99
C CYS A 26 -6.19 -7.35 -32.52
N ASN A 27 -6.70 -8.13 -31.57
CA ASN A 27 -6.52 -7.84 -30.15
C ASN A 27 -5.05 -8.01 -29.69
N ARG A 28 -4.36 -9.06 -30.18
CA ARG A 28 -2.95 -9.29 -29.86
C ARG A 28 -2.02 -8.24 -30.47
N GLN A 29 -2.28 -7.81 -31.71
CA GLN A 29 -1.48 -6.78 -32.36
C GLN A 29 -1.67 -5.42 -31.68
N CYS A 30 -2.92 -5.05 -31.35
CA CYS A 30 -3.21 -3.83 -30.57
C CYS A 30 -2.56 -3.87 -29.18
N TYR A 31 -2.62 -5.01 -28.48
CA TYR A 31 -1.96 -5.21 -27.18
C TYR A 31 -0.44 -5.01 -27.26
N ILE A 32 0.25 -5.62 -28.22
CA ILE A 32 1.69 -5.46 -28.40
C ILE A 32 2.03 -4.02 -28.79
N THR A 33 1.20 -3.38 -29.60
CA THR A 33 1.39 -1.98 -30.01
C THR A 33 1.23 -1.04 -28.81
N LEU A 34 0.27 -1.31 -27.93
CA LEU A 34 0.04 -0.56 -26.69
C LEU A 34 1.23 -0.68 -25.74
N ILE A 35 1.68 -1.91 -25.45
CA ILE A 35 2.79 -2.14 -24.52
C ILE A 35 4.08 -1.55 -25.06
N THR A 36 4.38 -1.82 -26.34
CA THR A 36 5.56 -1.25 -27.00
C THR A 36 5.48 0.26 -27.00
N GLY A 37 4.37 0.86 -27.43
CA GLY A 37 4.16 2.30 -27.45
C GLY A 37 4.30 2.97 -26.08
N CYS A 38 3.78 2.36 -25.01
CA CYS A 38 3.93 2.89 -23.65
C CYS A 38 5.36 2.83 -23.13
N TYR A 39 6.19 1.88 -23.59
CA TYR A 39 7.56 1.67 -23.07
C TYR A 39 8.63 2.35 -23.95
N THR A 40 8.49 2.27 -25.27
CA THR A 40 9.43 2.81 -26.28
C THR A 40 9.00 4.20 -26.78
N CYS A 41 7.79 4.67 -26.45
CA CYS A 41 7.14 5.84 -27.07
C CYS A 41 6.92 5.72 -28.59
N GLU A 42 7.12 4.53 -29.17
CA GLU A 42 6.90 4.25 -30.59
C GLU A 42 5.59 3.49 -30.79
N TRP A 43 4.58 4.18 -31.33
CA TRP A 43 3.24 3.61 -31.57
C TRP A 43 3.13 2.86 -32.92
N GLN A 44 4.24 2.71 -33.63
CA GLN A 44 4.31 1.97 -34.89
C GLN A 44 5.05 0.66 -34.68
N VAL A 45 4.33 -0.47 -34.72
CA VAL A 45 4.97 -1.79 -34.73
C VAL A 45 5.67 -1.96 -36.08
N LYS A 46 6.96 -1.66 -36.15
CA LYS A 46 7.80 -2.29 -37.16
C LYS A 46 7.64 -3.79 -36.95
N GLN A 47 7.37 -4.56 -38.01
CA GLN A 47 7.51 -6.01 -38.00
C GLN A 47 9.00 -6.35 -37.82
N GLU A 48 9.59 -6.01 -36.67
CA GLU A 48 10.88 -6.52 -36.28
C GLU A 48 10.70 -8.00 -35.99
N LYS A 49 11.49 -8.80 -36.70
CA LYS A 49 11.54 -10.25 -36.58
C LYS A 49 11.60 -10.60 -35.10
N LYS A 50 10.71 -11.49 -34.63
CA LYS A 50 10.93 -12.22 -33.36
C LYS A 50 12.41 -12.53 -33.26
N SER A 51 13.09 -12.00 -32.25
CA SER A 51 14.50 -12.32 -32.02
C SER A 51 14.57 -13.84 -31.89
N LEU A 52 15.41 -14.48 -32.72
CA LEU A 52 15.65 -15.91 -32.56
C LEU A 52 16.15 -16.15 -31.12
N PRO A 53 15.74 -17.25 -30.46
CA PRO A 53 16.15 -17.54 -29.10
C PRO A 53 17.67 -17.80 -29.06
N GLY A 54 18.43 -16.73 -28.85
CA GLY A 54 19.87 -16.69 -28.67
C GLY A 54 20.20 -16.13 -27.28
N PRO A 55 21.31 -16.53 -26.63
CA PRO A 55 21.46 -16.32 -25.18
C PRO A 55 21.69 -14.89 -24.71
N CYS A 56 21.82 -13.86 -25.57
CA CYS A 56 22.03 -12.47 -25.14
C CYS A 56 22.02 -11.52 -26.34
N CYS A 57 20.92 -10.81 -26.59
CA CYS A 57 20.82 -9.84 -27.69
C CYS A 57 20.61 -8.37 -27.26
N CYS A 58 20.58 -8.02 -25.97
CA CYS A 58 20.43 -6.62 -25.58
C CYS A 58 21.73 -5.81 -25.77
N SER A 59 21.60 -4.59 -26.28
CA SER A 59 22.65 -3.56 -26.24
C SER A 59 23.18 -3.39 -24.81
N TRP A 60 24.50 -3.25 -24.64
CA TRP A 60 25.15 -3.11 -23.32
C TRP A 60 24.56 -1.95 -22.50
N ARG A 61 24.06 -0.90 -23.18
CA ARG A 61 23.39 0.24 -22.55
C ARG A 61 22.05 -0.12 -21.91
N GLU A 62 21.26 -0.98 -22.53
CA GLU A 62 19.98 -1.43 -21.96
C GLU A 62 20.20 -2.35 -20.76
N LYS A 63 21.21 -3.23 -20.84
CA LYS A 63 21.58 -4.10 -19.71
C LYS A 63 22.00 -3.31 -18.47
N LEU A 64 22.68 -2.18 -18.66
CA LEU A 64 23.01 -1.27 -17.56
C LEU A 64 21.79 -0.54 -17.01
N PHE A 65 20.76 -0.29 -17.83
CA PHE A 65 19.59 0.48 -17.42
C PHE A 65 18.59 -0.32 -16.59
N TYR A 66 18.45 -1.63 -16.82
CA TYR A 66 17.57 -2.50 -16.02
C TYR A 66 17.81 -2.39 -14.50
N PRO A 67 19.05 -2.48 -14.00
CA PRO A 67 19.35 -2.25 -12.59
C PRO A 67 18.85 -0.90 -12.06
N PHE A 68 18.98 0.19 -12.83
CA PHE A 68 18.48 1.51 -12.42
C PHE A 68 16.96 1.52 -12.32
N LEU A 69 16.25 0.93 -13.28
CA LEU A 69 14.79 0.83 -13.23
C LEU A 69 14.31 0.04 -12.00
N ILE A 70 14.92 -1.11 -11.73
CA ILE A 70 14.59 -1.92 -10.54
C ILE A 70 14.93 -1.17 -9.26
N THR A 71 16.07 -0.49 -9.21
CA THR A 71 16.47 0.33 -8.06
C THR A 71 15.47 1.46 -7.81
N SER A 72 15.04 2.17 -8.86
CA SER A 72 14.00 3.21 -8.78
C SER A 72 12.70 2.67 -8.20
N PHE A 73 12.25 1.52 -8.68
CA PHE A 73 11.04 0.86 -8.17
C PHE A 73 11.16 0.49 -6.69
N LEU A 74 12.25 -0.18 -6.30
CA LEU A 74 12.46 -0.60 -4.90
C LEU A 74 12.55 0.61 -3.95
N LEU A 75 13.33 1.63 -4.33
CA LEU A 75 13.44 2.86 -3.53
C LEU A 75 12.09 3.60 -3.44
N SER A 76 11.29 3.61 -4.51
CA SER A 76 9.95 4.23 -4.49
C SER A 76 9.02 3.52 -3.53
N LEU A 77 9.04 2.18 -3.51
CA LEU A 77 8.24 1.40 -2.57
C LEU A 77 8.67 1.62 -1.12
N VAL A 78 9.99 1.65 -0.86
CA VAL A 78 10.52 1.90 0.48
C VAL A 78 10.12 3.30 0.96
N LEU A 79 10.31 4.34 0.14
CA LEU A 79 9.95 5.71 0.53
C LEU A 79 8.44 5.84 0.76
N LEU A 80 7.61 5.28 -0.13
CA LEU A 80 6.16 5.31 0.03
C LEU A 80 5.71 4.59 1.31
N PHE A 81 6.27 3.41 1.58
CA PHE A 81 6.00 2.66 2.81
C PHE A 81 6.37 3.47 4.04
N VAL A 82 7.60 3.99 4.11
CA VAL A 82 8.08 4.81 5.23
C VAL A 82 7.15 6.01 5.43
N TRP A 83 6.77 6.70 4.36
CA TRP A 83 5.89 7.88 4.46
C TRP A 83 4.51 7.53 5.01
N ILE A 84 3.89 6.44 4.53
CA ILE A 84 2.59 5.96 5.02
C ILE A 84 2.64 5.62 6.51
N GLU A 85 3.67 4.90 6.95
CA GLU A 85 3.85 4.52 8.36
C GLU A 85 4.04 5.74 9.27
N THR A 86 4.50 6.85 8.71
CA THR A 86 4.62 8.12 9.43
C THR A 86 3.39 9.02 9.35
N SER A 87 2.24 8.48 8.91
CA SER A 87 0.98 9.24 8.80
C SER A 87 0.51 9.90 10.10
N ASN A 88 0.82 9.31 11.26
CA ASN A 88 0.53 9.91 12.56
C ASN A 88 1.24 11.25 12.81
N GLU A 89 2.32 11.54 12.07
CA GLU A 89 3.13 12.77 12.20
C GLU A 89 2.83 13.81 11.10
N TYR A 90 1.87 13.53 10.21
CA TYR A 90 1.54 14.43 9.11
C TYR A 90 1.15 15.83 9.60
N PHE A 91 0.39 15.92 10.69
CA PHE A 91 0.03 17.21 11.28
C PHE A 91 1.25 18.00 11.76
N GLY A 92 2.20 17.33 12.42
CA GLY A 92 3.43 17.96 12.89
C GLY A 92 4.28 18.47 11.72
N PHE A 93 4.39 17.68 10.65
CA PHE A 93 5.03 18.10 9.41
C PHE A 93 4.34 19.32 8.79
N ASP A 94 3.03 19.28 8.62
CA ASP A 94 2.24 20.38 8.05
C ASP A 94 2.38 21.66 8.89
N TRP A 95 2.43 21.54 10.22
CA TRP A 95 2.69 22.64 11.13
C TRP A 95 4.07 23.28 10.94
N VAL A 96 5.12 22.48 10.77
CA VAL A 96 6.48 23.01 10.50
C VAL A 96 6.51 23.77 9.17
N ILE A 97 5.85 23.25 8.13
CA ILE A 97 5.75 23.95 6.84
C ILE A 97 4.94 25.24 6.98
N PHE A 98 3.85 25.22 7.76
CA PHE A 98 3.08 26.42 8.08
C PHE A 98 3.94 27.50 8.77
N LEU A 99 4.75 27.14 9.77
CA LEU A 99 5.65 28.09 10.43
C LEU A 99 6.66 28.71 9.46
N GLY A 100 7.16 27.95 8.48
CA GLY A 100 8.11 28.43 7.48
C GLY A 100 7.48 29.28 6.36
N THR A 101 6.25 28.96 5.95
CA THR A 101 5.59 29.56 4.78
C THR A 101 4.50 30.59 5.14
N GLY A 102 3.97 30.54 6.35
CA GLY A 102 2.80 31.31 6.80
C GLY A 102 1.46 30.82 6.24
N TYR A 103 1.44 29.73 5.46
CA TYR A 103 0.25 29.22 4.78
C TYR A 103 -0.09 27.80 5.22
N TRP A 104 -1.29 27.62 5.80
CA TRP A 104 -1.76 26.31 6.24
C TRP A 104 -2.28 25.49 5.06
N PHE A 105 -1.67 24.33 4.84
CA PHE A 105 -2.06 23.39 3.80
C PHE A 105 -1.63 21.96 4.14
N PHE A 106 -2.32 20.97 3.58
CA PHE A 106 -2.04 19.55 3.79
C PHE A 106 -0.87 19.06 2.92
N TRP A 107 0.32 19.63 3.13
CA TRP A 107 1.54 19.31 2.38
C TRP A 107 1.94 17.84 2.49
N SER A 108 1.67 17.22 3.64
CA SER A 108 1.85 15.80 3.90
C SER A 108 1.10 14.90 2.90
N ILE A 109 -0.14 15.27 2.55
CA ILE A 109 -0.99 14.55 1.60
C ILE A 109 -0.53 14.78 0.16
N VAL A 110 -0.01 15.98 -0.16
CA VAL A 110 0.63 16.24 -1.46
C VAL A 110 1.87 15.36 -1.65
N LEU A 111 2.72 15.27 -0.62
CA LEU A 111 3.90 14.40 -0.66
C LEU A 111 3.51 12.91 -0.77
N LEU A 112 2.48 12.48 -0.05
CA LEU A 112 1.95 11.12 -0.17
C LEU A 112 1.48 10.84 -1.61
N SER A 113 0.77 11.78 -2.21
CA SER A 113 0.30 11.66 -3.60
C SER A 113 1.48 11.62 -4.57
N LEU A 114 2.49 12.47 -4.38
CA LEU A 114 3.71 12.49 -5.18
C LEU A 114 4.44 11.14 -5.11
N PHE A 115 4.70 10.63 -3.91
CA PHE A 115 5.38 9.34 -3.74
C PHE A 115 4.56 8.18 -4.31
N GLY A 116 3.24 8.23 -4.17
CA GLY A 116 2.32 7.28 -4.80
C GLY A 116 2.43 7.29 -6.33
N ILE A 117 2.47 8.47 -6.95
CA ILE A 117 2.64 8.63 -8.40
C ILE A 117 4.01 8.09 -8.86
N LEU A 118 5.09 8.40 -8.15
CA LEU A 118 6.45 7.93 -8.48
C LEU A 118 6.55 6.39 -8.38
N ALA A 119 5.96 5.80 -7.34
CA ALA A 119 5.91 4.35 -7.16
C ALA A 119 5.05 3.68 -8.24
N ALA A 120 3.87 4.22 -8.54
CA ALA A 120 2.99 3.71 -9.59
C ALA A 120 3.65 3.78 -10.97
N TYR A 121 4.32 4.89 -11.29
CA TYR A 121 5.07 5.05 -12.53
C TYR A 121 6.20 4.04 -12.66
N SER A 122 7.03 3.88 -11.63
CA SER A 122 8.13 2.91 -11.64
C SER A 122 7.59 1.46 -11.75
N THR A 123 6.50 1.14 -11.05
CA THR A 123 5.83 -0.16 -11.13
C THR A 123 5.31 -0.44 -12.54
N LEU A 124 4.64 0.54 -13.15
CA LEU A 124 4.11 0.41 -14.50
C LEU A 124 5.24 0.10 -15.51
N LEU A 125 6.38 0.80 -15.42
CA LEU A 125 7.53 0.52 -16.29
C LEU A 125 8.11 -0.89 -16.08
N VAL A 126 8.22 -1.35 -14.84
CA VAL A 126 8.68 -2.72 -14.54
C VAL A 126 7.71 -3.77 -15.09
N VAL A 127 6.40 -3.55 -14.93
CA VAL A 127 5.37 -4.45 -15.47
C VAL A 127 5.40 -4.47 -16.99
N LEU A 128 5.49 -3.31 -17.66
CA LEU A 128 5.61 -3.23 -19.11
C LEU A 128 6.89 -3.93 -19.61
N ALA A 129 8.02 -3.74 -18.93
CA ALA A 129 9.26 -4.44 -19.24
C ALA A 129 9.09 -5.96 -19.13
N PHE A 130 8.46 -6.43 -18.05
CA PHE A 130 8.19 -7.85 -17.85
C PHE A 130 7.29 -8.43 -18.95
N LEU A 131 6.20 -7.73 -19.31
CA LEU A 131 5.28 -8.17 -20.36
C LEU A 131 5.95 -8.21 -21.75
N LEU A 132 6.84 -7.27 -22.06
CA LEU A 132 7.63 -7.29 -23.31
C LEU A 132 8.57 -8.50 -23.36
N VAL A 133 9.28 -8.75 -22.26
CA VAL A 133 10.17 -9.93 -22.14
C VAL A 133 9.36 -11.22 -22.25
N TRP A 134 8.17 -11.28 -21.65
CA TRP A 134 7.28 -12.43 -21.72
C TRP A 134 6.82 -12.75 -23.15
N GLU A 135 6.51 -11.72 -23.95
CA GLU A 135 6.16 -11.88 -25.37
C GLU A 135 7.38 -12.10 -26.29
N GLY A 136 8.60 -12.04 -25.75
CA GLY A 136 9.85 -12.25 -26.47
C GLY A 136 10.34 -11.05 -27.26
N TYR A 137 9.90 -9.83 -26.91
CA TYR A 137 10.42 -8.58 -27.47
C TYR A 137 11.59 -8.05 -26.65
N GLU A 138 12.50 -7.33 -27.31
CA GLU A 138 13.60 -6.66 -26.62
C GLU A 138 13.07 -5.40 -25.93
N PRO A 139 13.19 -5.31 -24.59
CA PRO A 139 12.67 -4.16 -23.88
C PRO A 139 13.68 -3.00 -24.03
N ASN A 140 13.37 -2.08 -24.94
CA ASN A 140 14.17 -0.87 -25.19
C ASN A 140 13.45 0.34 -24.60
N LEU A 141 13.96 0.89 -23.49
CA LEU A 141 13.26 2.00 -22.85
C LEU A 141 13.56 3.32 -23.57
N HIS A 142 12.53 4.12 -23.86
CA HIS A 142 12.70 5.42 -24.48
C HIS A 142 13.60 6.35 -23.64
N TRP A 143 14.37 7.24 -24.30
CA TRP A 143 15.30 8.13 -23.61
C TRP A 143 14.62 9.06 -22.60
N PHE A 144 13.39 9.48 -22.87
CA PHE A 144 12.59 10.29 -21.94
C PHE A 144 12.31 9.55 -20.63
N HIS A 145 11.86 8.30 -20.69
CA HIS A 145 11.64 7.48 -19.51
C HIS A 145 12.94 7.20 -18.76
N LYS A 146 14.06 7.06 -19.47
CA LYS A 146 15.39 6.91 -18.84
C LYS A 146 15.76 8.12 -17.99
N VAL A 147 15.55 9.33 -18.51
CA VAL A 147 15.77 10.58 -17.78
C VAL A 147 14.83 10.68 -16.58
N LEU A 148 13.54 10.37 -16.76
CA LEU A 148 12.56 10.38 -15.66
C LEU A 148 12.93 9.42 -14.54
N VAL A 149 13.33 8.18 -14.84
CA VAL A 149 13.76 7.21 -13.82
C VAL A 149 14.98 7.70 -13.05
N LEU A 150 15.95 8.32 -13.70
CA LEU A 150 17.10 8.92 -13.00
C LEU A 150 16.65 10.08 -12.09
N LEU A 151 15.73 10.92 -12.55
CA LEU A 151 15.14 11.98 -11.74
C LEU A 151 14.38 11.41 -10.52
N VAL A 152 13.64 10.31 -10.71
CA VAL A 152 12.95 9.60 -9.63
C VAL A 152 13.95 9.11 -8.58
N ILE A 153 15.04 8.47 -8.99
CA ILE A 153 16.09 8.00 -8.07
C ILE A 153 16.70 9.17 -7.28
N VAL A 154 17.06 10.27 -7.95
CA VAL A 154 17.64 11.45 -7.29
C VAL A 154 16.66 12.05 -6.29
N THR A 155 15.40 12.23 -6.69
CA THR A 155 14.34 12.79 -5.84
C THR A 155 14.12 11.93 -4.60
N ILE A 156 13.97 10.61 -4.78
CA ILE A 156 13.76 9.68 -3.66
C ILE A 156 14.98 9.62 -2.74
N SER A 157 16.19 9.60 -3.30
CA SER A 157 17.41 9.58 -2.51
C SER A 157 17.54 10.83 -1.65
N PHE A 158 17.14 11.99 -2.18
CA PHE A 158 17.10 13.25 -1.43
C PHE A 158 16.10 13.20 -0.27
N PHE A 159 14.87 12.72 -0.49
CA PHE A 159 13.88 12.58 0.58
C PHE A 159 14.28 11.55 1.64
N LEU A 160 14.82 10.40 1.22
CA LEU A 160 15.36 9.41 2.15
C LEU A 160 16.49 10.00 2.98
N TRP A 161 17.41 10.77 2.36
CA TRP A 161 18.47 11.45 3.10
C TRP A 161 17.94 12.43 4.15
N ILE A 162 16.89 13.20 3.83
CA ILE A 162 16.20 14.07 4.80
C ILE A 162 15.63 13.23 5.96
N LEU A 163 14.91 12.15 5.66
CA LEU A 163 14.32 11.27 6.68
C LEU A 163 15.40 10.60 7.55
N PHE A 164 16.52 10.18 6.97
CA PHE A 164 17.65 9.63 7.73
C PHE A 164 18.30 10.67 8.64
N THR A 165 18.41 11.91 8.19
CA THR A 165 19.11 12.97 8.92
C THR A 165 18.26 13.55 10.04
N TYR A 166 17.00 13.87 9.76
CA TYR A 166 16.15 14.62 10.69
C TYR A 166 15.21 13.73 11.50
N TRP A 167 14.89 12.52 11.02
CA TRP A 167 13.86 11.66 11.60
C TRP A 167 14.44 10.34 12.15
N ARG A 168 15.62 10.42 12.77
CA ARG A 168 16.35 9.25 13.28
C ARG A 168 15.51 8.37 14.23
N ASP A 169 14.78 9.00 15.15
CA ASP A 169 14.01 8.28 16.18
C ASP A 169 12.79 7.55 15.61
N ARG A 170 12.34 7.93 14.41
CA ARG A 170 11.15 7.36 13.74
C ARG A 170 11.45 6.10 12.94
N TRP A 171 12.72 5.82 12.64
CA TRP A 171 13.12 4.55 12.03
C TRP A 171 12.81 3.35 12.93
N LEU A 172 12.72 3.55 14.25
CA LEU A 172 12.24 2.54 15.18
C LEU A 172 10.78 2.16 14.87
N THR A 173 9.91 3.14 14.63
CA THR A 173 8.50 2.92 14.26
C THR A 173 8.39 2.16 12.94
N THR A 174 9.15 2.56 11.92
CA THR A 174 9.18 1.84 10.64
C THR A 174 9.68 0.39 10.82
N GLY A 175 10.71 0.18 11.64
CA GLY A 175 11.24 -1.16 11.94
C GLY A 175 10.23 -2.06 12.66
N LEU A 176 9.52 -1.52 13.66
CA LEU A 176 8.44 -2.22 14.36
C LEU A 176 7.27 -2.54 13.43
N SER A 177 6.90 -1.59 12.56
CA SER A 177 5.87 -1.82 11.55
C SER A 177 6.25 -2.95 10.60
N LEU A 178 7.49 -2.97 10.10
CA LEU A 178 8.01 -4.08 9.28
C LEU A 178 7.93 -5.42 9.99
N GLN A 179 8.17 -5.50 11.31
CA GLN A 179 8.01 -6.74 12.07
C GLN A 179 6.54 -7.19 12.14
N ILE A 180 5.61 -6.25 12.31
CA ILE A 180 4.17 -6.52 12.29
C ILE A 180 3.73 -7.02 10.91
N PHE A 181 4.26 -6.43 9.83
CA PHE A 181 3.94 -6.80 8.46
C PHE A 181 4.71 -8.02 7.93
N ALA A 182 5.80 -8.44 8.59
CA ALA A 182 6.66 -9.53 8.14
C ALA A 182 5.92 -10.85 7.86
N PRO A 183 4.97 -11.33 8.69
CA PRO A 183 4.18 -12.53 8.37
C PRO A 183 3.37 -12.40 7.09
N TYR A 184 2.79 -11.23 6.83
CA TYR A 184 1.97 -10.98 5.64
C TYR A 184 2.82 -10.89 4.38
N VAL A 185 3.98 -10.21 4.47
CA VAL A 185 4.97 -10.15 3.37
C VAL A 185 5.49 -11.57 3.06
N HIS A 186 5.73 -12.39 4.08
CA HIS A 186 6.15 -13.78 3.93
C HIS A 186 5.09 -14.65 3.23
N LEU A 187 3.83 -14.60 3.69
CA LEU A 187 2.72 -15.31 3.05
C LEU A 187 2.51 -14.88 1.59
N SER A 188 2.62 -13.58 1.32
CA SER A 188 2.57 -13.03 -0.04
C SER A 188 3.72 -13.58 -0.89
N GLY A 189 4.95 -13.61 -0.35
CA GLY A 189 6.13 -14.17 -1.01
C GLY A 189 5.98 -15.65 -1.37
N ILE A 190 5.47 -16.48 -0.45
CA ILE A 190 5.19 -17.90 -0.72
C ILE A 190 4.14 -18.03 -1.81
N THR A 191 3.03 -17.29 -1.71
CA THR A 191 1.95 -17.33 -2.70
C THR A 191 2.46 -16.97 -4.10
N MET A 192 3.30 -15.93 -4.21
CA MET A 192 3.96 -15.55 -5.45
C MET A 192 4.88 -16.66 -5.98
N MET A 193 5.69 -17.28 -5.14
CA MET A 193 6.56 -18.40 -5.55
C MET A 193 5.74 -19.60 -6.04
N VAL A 194 4.60 -19.91 -5.41
CA VAL A 194 3.69 -20.97 -5.86
C VAL A 194 3.14 -20.66 -7.24
N ILE A 195 2.69 -19.43 -7.49
CA ILE A 195 2.18 -19.01 -8.80
C ILE A 195 3.29 -19.11 -9.87
N LEU A 196 4.52 -18.67 -9.54
CA LEU A 196 5.67 -18.70 -10.46
C LEU A 196 6.21 -20.12 -10.68
N SER A 197 5.95 -21.07 -9.78
CA SER A 197 6.44 -22.45 -9.89
C SER A 197 5.92 -23.16 -11.16
N TRP A 198 4.68 -22.87 -11.58
CA TRP A 198 4.09 -23.46 -12.78
C TRP A 198 4.77 -23.04 -14.09
N PRO A 199 4.90 -21.73 -14.42
CA PRO A 199 5.60 -21.33 -15.63
C PRO A 199 7.09 -21.69 -15.62
N VAL A 200 7.76 -21.61 -14.46
CA VAL A 200 9.17 -22.04 -14.33
C VAL A 200 9.29 -23.55 -14.56
N GLY A 201 8.42 -24.36 -13.95
CA GLY A 201 8.39 -25.80 -14.13
C GLY A 201 8.15 -26.19 -15.59
N PHE A 202 7.15 -25.58 -16.24
CA PHE A 202 6.88 -25.79 -17.66
C PHE A 202 8.09 -25.44 -18.54
N TYR A 203 8.75 -24.32 -18.26
CA TYR A 203 9.94 -23.89 -19.01
C TYR A 203 11.12 -24.86 -18.81
N LEU A 204 11.36 -25.33 -17.58
CA LEU A 204 12.42 -26.30 -17.29
C LEU A 204 12.16 -27.66 -17.96
N ILE A 205 10.92 -28.15 -17.95
CA ILE A 205 10.51 -29.38 -18.67
C ILE A 205 10.74 -29.20 -20.16
N HIS A 206 10.34 -28.07 -20.73
CA HIS A 206 10.53 -27.78 -22.15
C HIS A 206 12.02 -27.75 -22.54
N LEU A 207 12.88 -27.12 -21.71
CA LEU A 207 14.33 -27.15 -21.91
C LEU A 207 14.92 -28.56 -21.81
N GLU A 208 14.40 -29.39 -20.91
CA GLU A 208 14.84 -30.78 -20.77
C GLU A 208 14.43 -31.63 -21.98
N GLU A 209 13.21 -31.46 -22.46
CA GLU A 209 12.69 -32.11 -23.65
C GLU A 209 13.48 -31.71 -24.89
N GLU A 210 13.75 -30.41 -25.09
CA GLU A 210 14.63 -29.93 -26.16
C GLU A 210 16.02 -30.55 -26.07
N ALA A 211 16.61 -30.58 -24.87
CA ALA A 211 17.90 -31.20 -24.64
C ALA A 211 17.86 -32.72 -24.97
N ARG A 212 16.75 -33.40 -24.68
CA ARG A 212 16.53 -34.84 -24.97
C ARG A 212 16.35 -35.10 -26.46
N ILE A 213 15.51 -34.33 -27.14
CA ILE A 213 15.29 -34.43 -28.59
C ILE A 213 16.59 -34.17 -29.35
N ARG A 214 17.37 -33.15 -28.95
CA ARG A 214 18.68 -32.87 -29.56
C ARG A 214 19.68 -34.01 -29.31
N ARG A 215 19.70 -34.61 -28.11
CA ARG A 215 20.49 -35.83 -27.86
C ARG A 215 20.11 -36.98 -28.79
N TYR A 216 18.82 -37.21 -29.00
CA TYR A 216 18.32 -38.29 -29.87
C TYR A 216 18.62 -38.05 -31.36
N LYS A 217 18.29 -36.85 -31.90
CA LYS A 217 18.60 -36.50 -33.30
C LYS A 217 20.10 -36.60 -33.62
N MET A 218 20.96 -36.28 -32.65
CA MET A 218 22.41 -36.32 -32.81
C MET A 218 23.02 -37.71 -32.61
N ALA A 219 22.32 -38.66 -31.99
CA ALA A 219 22.75 -40.06 -31.94
C ALA A 219 22.63 -40.74 -33.33
N ASN A 220 21.80 -40.18 -34.22
CA ASN A 220 21.54 -40.69 -35.57
C ASN A 220 22.33 -39.98 -36.70
N TYR A 221 23.08 -38.91 -36.40
CA TYR A 221 23.84 -38.12 -37.38
C TYR A 221 25.28 -37.94 -36.89
N ASP A 222 26.25 -38.58 -37.54
CA ASP A 222 27.66 -38.52 -37.15
C ASP A 222 28.37 -37.33 -37.82
N ARG A 223 28.50 -36.19 -37.11
CA ARG A 223 29.59 -35.19 -37.27
C ARG A 223 29.48 -34.02 -36.28
N GLU A 224 30.63 -33.64 -35.71
CA GLU A 224 30.94 -32.50 -34.81
C GLU A 224 30.76 -32.67 -33.28
N LYS A 225 31.73 -33.34 -32.66
CA LYS A 225 31.89 -33.52 -31.19
C LYS A 225 32.06 -32.20 -30.42
N THR A 226 32.62 -31.14 -31.02
CA THR A 226 32.93 -29.86 -30.34
C THR A 226 31.70 -28.95 -30.20
N ARG A 227 30.85 -28.86 -31.24
CA ARG A 227 29.57 -28.14 -31.17
C ARG A 227 28.59 -28.81 -30.19
N ARG A 228 28.61 -30.15 -30.13
CA ARG A 228 27.83 -30.98 -29.20
C ARG A 228 28.04 -30.59 -27.73
N CYS A 229 29.30 -30.43 -27.31
CA CYS A 229 29.61 -30.10 -25.92
C CYS A 229 29.09 -28.71 -25.56
N ASN A 230 29.33 -27.71 -26.43
CA ASN A 230 28.93 -26.32 -26.20
C ASN A 230 27.42 -26.07 -26.15
N THR A 231 26.61 -26.78 -26.93
CA THR A 231 25.15 -26.56 -26.91
C THR A 231 24.49 -27.22 -25.69
N LEU A 232 24.93 -28.43 -25.32
CA LEU A 232 24.41 -29.12 -24.15
C LEU A 232 24.82 -28.42 -22.84
N THR A 233 26.05 -27.93 -22.76
CA THR A 233 26.50 -27.11 -21.61
C THR A 233 25.73 -25.81 -21.52
N LYS A 234 25.40 -25.15 -22.64
CA LYS A 234 24.55 -23.95 -22.65
C LYS A 234 23.14 -24.22 -22.12
N LEU A 235 22.49 -25.31 -22.52
CA LEU A 235 21.15 -25.66 -22.02
C LEU A 235 21.15 -25.99 -20.52
N ARG A 236 22.16 -26.75 -20.05
CA ARG A 236 22.33 -27.02 -18.62
C ARG A 236 22.65 -25.76 -17.82
N ALA A 237 23.51 -24.88 -18.36
CA ALA A 237 23.81 -23.60 -17.74
C ALA A 237 22.55 -22.73 -17.60
N LEU A 238 21.66 -22.74 -18.60
CA LEU A 238 20.38 -22.03 -18.55
C LEU A 238 19.43 -22.64 -17.50
N GLN A 239 19.32 -23.96 -17.43
CA GLN A 239 18.53 -24.66 -16.40
C GLN A 239 19.01 -24.31 -15.00
N VAL A 240 20.33 -24.30 -14.76
CA VAL A 240 20.92 -23.91 -13.48
C VAL A 240 20.69 -22.41 -13.20
N ALA A 241 20.86 -21.55 -14.20
CA ALA A 241 20.68 -20.10 -14.05
C ALA A 241 19.24 -19.70 -13.66
N ILE A 242 18.24 -20.52 -13.99
CA ILE A 242 16.83 -20.27 -13.64
C ILE A 242 16.43 -21.04 -12.38
N GLY A 243 16.78 -22.32 -12.29
CA GLY A 243 16.37 -23.19 -11.19
C GLY A 243 17.07 -22.88 -9.86
N LEU A 244 18.36 -22.51 -9.89
CA LEU A 244 19.11 -22.24 -8.67
C LEU A 244 18.60 -21.00 -7.92
N PRO A 245 18.39 -19.83 -8.58
CA PRO A 245 17.80 -18.68 -7.89
C PRO A 245 16.41 -18.96 -7.33
N PHE A 246 15.54 -19.65 -8.08
CA PHE A 246 14.21 -20.01 -7.62
C PHE A 246 14.26 -20.86 -6.33
N PHE A 247 15.12 -21.88 -6.33
CA PHE A 247 15.31 -22.72 -5.15
C PHE A 247 15.90 -21.95 -3.96
N LEU A 248 16.89 -21.08 -4.19
CA LEU A 248 17.48 -20.27 -3.12
C LEU A 248 16.47 -19.29 -2.53
N ILE A 249 15.67 -18.61 -3.36
CA ILE A 249 14.61 -17.71 -2.89
C ILE A 249 13.58 -18.48 -2.06
N LEU A 250 13.15 -19.64 -2.55
CA LEU A 250 12.22 -20.50 -1.84
C LEU A 250 12.79 -20.98 -0.50
N LEU A 251 14.05 -21.41 -0.47
CA LEU A 251 14.74 -21.81 0.76
C LEU A 251 14.82 -20.66 1.77
N CYS A 252 15.20 -19.46 1.32
CA CYS A 252 15.20 -18.26 2.16
C CYS A 252 13.80 -17.99 2.73
N LEU A 253 12.75 -18.03 1.89
CA LEU A 253 11.38 -17.88 2.35
C LEU A 253 11.00 -18.94 3.39
N TYR A 254 11.41 -20.20 3.23
CA TYR A 254 11.14 -21.25 4.24
C TYR A 254 11.85 -21.03 5.58
N VAL A 255 13.02 -20.38 5.57
CA VAL A 255 13.81 -20.12 6.79
C VAL A 255 13.37 -18.84 7.50
N ILE A 256 12.84 -17.84 6.78
CA ILE A 256 12.40 -16.54 7.32
C ILE A 256 11.52 -16.64 8.58
N PRO A 257 10.52 -17.55 8.67
CA PRO A 257 9.69 -17.67 9.87
C PRO A 257 10.46 -17.89 11.17
N LEU A 258 11.67 -18.46 11.11
CA LEU A 258 12.52 -18.64 12.30
C LEU A 258 13.05 -17.31 12.87
N GLY A 259 13.08 -16.25 12.07
CA GLY A 259 13.52 -14.90 12.48
C GLY A 259 12.39 -13.89 12.65
N ILE A 260 11.13 -14.29 12.40
CA ILE A 260 9.98 -13.39 12.62
C ILE A 260 9.64 -13.44 14.10
N HIS A 261 9.94 -12.34 14.80
CA HIS A 261 9.51 -12.12 16.17
C HIS A 261 8.39 -11.08 16.19
N SER A 262 7.27 -11.41 16.82
CA SER A 262 6.20 -10.43 17.02
C SER A 262 6.52 -9.60 18.27
N PRO A 263 6.63 -8.27 18.17
CA PRO A 263 6.80 -7.43 19.35
C PRO A 263 5.57 -7.49 20.28
N CYS A 264 4.42 -7.94 19.77
CA CYS A 264 3.16 -8.04 20.51
C CYS A 264 3.07 -9.28 21.41
N ILE A 265 3.96 -10.26 21.23
CA ILE A 265 3.99 -11.49 22.03
C ILE A 265 5.29 -11.51 22.81
N GLN A 266 5.24 -10.99 24.03
CA GLN A 266 6.35 -11.03 24.98
C GLN A 266 6.10 -12.11 26.04
N GLU A 267 7.17 -12.76 26.48
CA GLU A 267 7.12 -13.68 27.62
C GLU A 267 6.75 -12.90 28.90
N GLU A 268 5.98 -13.53 29.77
CA GLU A 268 5.38 -12.93 30.98
C GLU A 268 6.43 -12.30 31.94
N GLY A 269 7.69 -12.73 31.86
CA GLY A 269 8.82 -12.17 32.64
C GLY A 269 9.66 -11.09 31.95
N LYS A 270 9.37 -10.74 30.69
CA LYS A 270 10.09 -9.71 29.91
C LYS A 270 9.32 -8.40 29.74
N LEU A 271 8.11 -8.33 30.29
CA LEU A 271 7.31 -7.11 30.27
C LEU A 271 8.03 -6.01 31.08
N GLY A 272 8.04 -4.80 30.54
CA GLY A 272 8.47 -3.62 31.29
C GLY A 272 7.55 -3.34 32.49
N PRO A 273 7.86 -2.31 33.30
CA PRO A 273 6.95 -1.87 34.35
C PRO A 273 5.57 -1.57 33.73
N LYS A 274 4.50 -1.86 34.50
CA LYS A 274 3.13 -1.52 34.10
C LYS A 274 3.10 -0.05 33.69
N PRO A 275 2.61 0.30 32.48
CA PRO A 275 2.55 1.69 32.05
C PRO A 275 1.59 2.46 32.95
N ASP A 276 1.93 3.73 33.18
CA ASP A 276 1.01 4.67 33.78
C ASP A 276 -0.25 4.79 32.91
N PHE A 277 -1.40 4.98 33.56
CA PHE A 277 -2.66 5.14 32.85
C PHE A 277 -3.24 6.52 33.10
N PHE A 278 -3.82 7.09 32.04
CA PHE A 278 -4.45 8.39 32.06
C PHE A 278 -5.97 8.21 31.99
N GLY A 279 -6.70 8.94 32.82
CA GLY A 279 -8.15 8.98 32.77
C GLY A 279 -8.62 9.75 31.54
N HIS A 280 -8.97 9.04 30.46
CA HIS A 280 -9.53 9.62 29.24
C HIS A 280 -10.87 10.29 29.54
N ARG A 281 -10.90 11.63 29.50
CA ARG A 281 -12.03 12.48 29.95
C ARG A 281 -12.40 12.24 31.41
N GLY A 282 -11.42 11.86 32.23
CA GLY A 282 -11.58 11.34 33.58
C GLY A 282 -11.87 9.84 33.60
N ALA A 283 -12.89 9.42 34.36
CA ALA A 283 -13.40 8.06 34.42
C ALA A 283 -14.83 8.01 33.83
N PRO A 284 -15.00 8.04 32.50
CA PRO A 284 -16.30 8.15 31.82
C PRO A 284 -17.19 6.90 31.98
N MET A 285 -16.70 5.87 32.66
CA MET A 285 -17.49 4.73 33.12
C MET A 285 -18.11 4.95 34.50
N LEU A 286 -17.50 5.80 35.34
CA LEU A 286 -17.88 6.06 36.74
C LEU A 286 -18.51 7.45 36.95
N GLY A 287 -18.27 8.39 36.03
CA GLY A 287 -18.91 9.71 36.02
C GLY A 287 -19.14 10.23 34.60
N PRO A 288 -19.92 11.31 34.41
CA PRO A 288 -20.12 11.93 33.11
C PRO A 288 -18.79 12.49 32.57
N GLU A 289 -18.41 12.14 31.35
CA GLU A 289 -17.14 12.57 30.75
C GLU A 289 -16.90 14.09 30.81
N ASN A 290 -15.63 14.50 30.94
CA ASN A 290 -15.23 15.92 30.97
C ASN A 290 -15.92 16.75 32.08
N THR A 291 -16.25 16.12 33.21
CA THR A 291 -16.77 16.77 34.42
C THR A 291 -15.84 16.54 35.61
N MET A 292 -15.95 17.41 36.63
CA MET A 292 -15.22 17.24 37.89
C MET A 292 -15.47 15.87 38.52
N MET A 293 -16.72 15.38 38.50
CA MET A 293 -17.07 14.06 39.00
C MET A 293 -16.27 12.95 38.30
N SER A 294 -16.14 13.01 36.97
CA SER A 294 -15.36 12.03 36.22
C SER A 294 -13.87 12.11 36.55
N PHE A 295 -13.33 13.31 36.74
CA PHE A 295 -11.93 13.50 37.13
C PHE A 295 -11.63 13.02 38.55
N GLU A 296 -12.48 13.36 39.53
CA GLU A 296 -12.38 12.87 40.91
C GLU A 296 -12.39 11.33 40.93
N LYS A 297 -13.31 10.71 40.18
CA LYS A 297 -13.37 9.25 40.06
C LYS A 297 -12.10 8.66 39.43
N ALA A 298 -11.50 9.30 38.43
CA ALA A 298 -10.23 8.83 37.87
C ALA A 298 -9.08 8.90 38.90
N VAL A 299 -9.00 9.99 39.67
CA VAL A 299 -8.02 10.14 40.74
C VAL A 299 -8.23 9.10 41.85
N GLU A 300 -9.48 8.86 42.27
CA GLU A 300 -9.83 7.80 43.23
C GLU A 300 -9.40 6.40 42.76
N GLN A 301 -9.42 6.13 41.45
CA GLN A 301 -8.96 4.86 40.88
C GLN A 301 -7.44 4.80 40.68
N GLY A 302 -6.69 5.84 41.05
CA GLY A 302 -5.23 5.90 40.95
C GLY A 302 -4.71 6.25 39.56
N ALA A 303 -5.48 7.00 38.75
CA ALA A 303 -5.00 7.51 37.47
C ALA A 303 -3.76 8.40 37.68
N TRP A 304 -2.74 8.19 36.86
CA TRP A 304 -1.50 8.96 36.92
C TRP A 304 -1.70 10.39 36.39
N GLY A 305 -2.55 10.53 35.38
CA GLY A 305 -2.95 11.81 34.83
C GLY A 305 -4.36 11.78 34.29
N LEU A 306 -4.82 12.95 33.84
CA LEU A 306 -6.15 13.15 33.28
C LEU A 306 -6.00 13.70 31.86
N GLU A 307 -6.83 13.19 30.96
CA GLU A 307 -6.98 13.72 29.61
C GLU A 307 -8.35 14.40 29.51
N SER A 308 -8.43 15.45 28.68
CA SER A 308 -9.66 16.20 28.46
C SER A 308 -9.63 16.90 27.11
N ASP A 309 -10.81 17.07 26.53
CA ASP A 309 -11.00 17.79 25.27
C ASP A 309 -11.38 19.26 25.54
N VAL A 310 -10.74 20.20 24.84
CA VAL A 310 -10.91 21.63 25.07
C VAL A 310 -11.49 22.30 23.82
N GLN A 311 -12.52 23.12 24.02
CA GLN A 311 -13.05 24.02 23.00
C GLN A 311 -13.11 25.46 23.51
N LEU A 312 -13.24 26.40 22.58
CA LEU A 312 -13.42 27.83 22.86
C LEU A 312 -14.86 28.24 22.54
N SER A 313 -15.50 28.95 23.47
CA SER A 313 -16.81 29.58 23.24
C SER A 313 -16.69 30.80 22.33
N LEU A 314 -17.83 31.37 21.92
CA LEU A 314 -17.88 32.57 21.07
C LEU A 314 -17.20 33.77 21.73
N ASP A 315 -17.28 33.86 23.06
CA ASP A 315 -16.61 34.83 23.92
C ASP A 315 -15.23 34.38 24.41
N HIS A 316 -14.59 33.43 23.71
CA HIS A 316 -13.21 32.97 23.93
C HIS A 316 -12.95 32.40 25.33
N VAL A 317 -13.95 31.80 25.96
CA VAL A 317 -13.80 31.09 27.23
C VAL A 317 -13.49 29.62 26.93
N PRO A 318 -12.38 29.06 27.43
CA PRO A 318 -12.08 27.65 27.26
C PRO A 318 -12.95 26.78 28.18
N PHE A 319 -13.58 25.76 27.60
CA PHE A 319 -14.44 24.80 28.31
C PHE A 319 -14.22 23.38 27.77
N LEU A 320 -14.71 22.40 28.52
CA LEU A 320 -14.48 20.99 28.20
C LEU A 320 -15.61 20.41 27.36
N MET A 321 -15.31 19.95 26.14
CA MET A 321 -16.27 19.33 25.23
C MET A 321 -15.56 18.51 24.16
N HIS A 322 -15.92 17.23 24.08
CA HIS A 322 -15.40 16.33 23.06
C HIS A 322 -16.13 16.47 21.72
N ASP A 323 -17.46 16.49 21.79
CA ASP A 323 -18.29 16.31 20.60
C ASP A 323 -18.31 17.58 19.73
N TYR A 324 -18.55 17.40 18.43
CA TYR A 324 -18.75 18.50 17.49
C TYR A 324 -20.04 19.29 17.77
N ASP A 325 -21.01 18.68 18.45
CA ASP A 325 -22.29 19.29 18.83
C ASP A 325 -22.68 18.94 20.28
N LEU A 326 -23.70 19.61 20.82
CA LEU A 326 -24.06 19.53 22.24
C LEU A 326 -25.08 18.42 22.55
N ARG A 327 -25.50 17.59 21.59
CA ARG A 327 -26.72 16.78 21.71
C ARG A 327 -26.61 15.55 22.59
N ARG A 328 -25.43 14.95 22.67
CA ARG A 328 -25.22 13.66 23.35
C ARG A 328 -25.00 13.84 24.84
N THR A 329 -24.16 14.80 25.20
CA THR A 329 -23.67 15.00 26.57
C THR A 329 -24.34 16.17 27.28
N THR A 330 -25.33 16.83 26.65
CA THR A 330 -26.08 17.92 27.29
C THR A 330 -27.59 17.84 27.02
N ASN A 331 -28.36 18.69 27.70
CA ASN A 331 -29.80 18.86 27.48
C ASN A 331 -30.16 19.90 26.39
N ILE A 332 -29.26 20.25 25.46
CA ILE A 332 -29.52 21.27 24.42
C ILE A 332 -30.80 21.04 23.60
N LYS A 333 -31.22 19.78 23.42
CA LYS A 333 -32.47 19.45 22.71
C LYS A 333 -33.72 19.92 23.44
N GLU A 334 -33.66 19.98 24.76
CA GLU A 334 -34.74 20.47 25.61
C GLU A 334 -34.73 22.02 25.66
N VAL A 335 -33.52 22.61 25.74
CA VAL A 335 -33.34 24.06 25.93
C VAL A 335 -33.45 24.86 24.62
N MET A 336 -32.82 24.38 23.55
CA MET A 336 -32.76 25.08 22.26
C MET A 336 -32.67 24.07 21.08
N PRO A 337 -33.76 23.36 20.74
CA PRO A 337 -33.76 22.29 19.75
C PRO A 337 -33.26 22.73 18.37
N ASN A 338 -33.62 23.95 17.94
CA ASN A 338 -33.27 24.48 16.62
C ASN A 338 -31.77 24.72 16.43
N ALA A 339 -31.02 24.96 17.52
CA ALA A 339 -29.58 25.19 17.47
C ALA A 339 -28.77 23.96 17.94
N SER A 340 -29.43 22.81 18.11
CA SER A 340 -28.79 21.62 18.69
C SER A 340 -27.67 21.03 17.82
N LEU A 341 -27.65 21.32 16.52
CA LEU A 341 -26.58 20.92 15.58
C LEU A 341 -25.46 21.98 15.46
N THR A 342 -25.65 23.15 16.07
CA THR A 342 -24.68 24.24 15.98
C THR A 342 -23.43 23.88 16.78
N HIS A 343 -22.26 24.14 16.21
CA HIS A 343 -20.99 23.88 16.88
C HIS A 343 -20.90 24.70 18.20
N PRO A 344 -20.41 24.10 19.32
CA PRO A 344 -20.35 24.74 20.62
C PRO A 344 -19.66 26.11 20.64
N SER A 345 -18.68 26.32 19.75
CA SER A 345 -17.93 27.58 19.64
C SER A 345 -18.76 28.78 19.16
N PHE A 346 -19.97 28.57 18.66
CA PHE A 346 -20.89 29.65 18.27
C PHE A 346 -21.82 30.10 19.40
N PHE A 347 -21.67 29.54 20.61
CA PHE A 347 -22.43 29.95 21.78
C PHE A 347 -21.56 30.71 22.78
N HIS A 348 -22.16 31.67 23.47
CA HIS A 348 -21.55 32.33 24.62
C HIS A 348 -21.45 31.38 25.81
N TRP A 349 -20.39 31.54 26.62
CA TRP A 349 -20.20 30.78 27.85
C TRP A 349 -21.37 30.93 28.83
N SER A 350 -21.95 32.13 28.92
CA SER A 350 -23.12 32.41 29.76
C SER A 350 -24.32 31.51 29.43
N PHE A 351 -24.45 31.06 28.18
CA PHE A 351 -25.45 30.08 27.79
C PHE A 351 -24.96 28.65 28.02
N LEU A 352 -23.74 28.31 27.56
CA LEU A 352 -23.18 26.96 27.68
C LEU A 352 -23.15 26.46 29.14
N SER A 353 -22.82 27.33 30.09
CA SER A 353 -22.81 27.02 31.53
C SER A 353 -24.17 26.65 32.12
N THR A 354 -25.27 27.02 31.45
CA THR A 354 -26.64 26.68 31.88
C THR A 354 -27.09 25.29 31.44
N LEU A 355 -26.37 24.66 30.51
CA LEU A 355 -26.71 23.34 30.01
C LEU A 355 -26.31 22.27 31.02
N ASN A 356 -27.20 21.31 31.25
CA ASN A 356 -26.94 20.17 32.11
C ASN A 356 -26.09 19.14 31.39
N ALA A 357 -24.89 18.87 31.91
CA ALA A 357 -23.89 17.99 31.28
C ALA A 357 -23.82 16.57 31.88
N GLY A 358 -24.67 16.22 32.85
CA GLY A 358 -24.61 14.93 33.56
C GLY A 358 -25.91 14.10 33.56
N LYS A 359 -27.07 14.71 33.32
CA LYS A 359 -28.39 14.05 33.36
C LYS A 359 -28.48 12.85 32.42
N TRP A 360 -27.88 12.97 31.24
CA TRP A 360 -27.83 11.89 30.23
C TRP A 360 -27.12 10.63 30.76
N PHE A 361 -26.14 10.78 31.66
CA PHE A 361 -25.36 9.68 32.20
C PHE A 361 -26.18 8.85 33.19
N VAL A 362 -26.93 9.53 34.06
CA VAL A 362 -27.78 8.89 35.09
C VAL A 362 -29.03 8.26 34.48
N GLN A 363 -29.61 8.87 33.45
CA GLN A 363 -30.83 8.39 32.81
C GLN A 363 -30.59 7.22 31.84
N SER A 364 -29.32 6.85 31.59
CA SER A 364 -29.00 5.75 30.70
C SER A 364 -29.44 4.41 31.33
N PRO A 365 -30.36 3.66 30.69
CA PRO A 365 -30.90 2.42 31.27
C PRO A 365 -29.85 1.31 31.48
N VAL A 366 -28.66 1.48 30.92
CA VAL A 366 -27.56 0.50 30.97
C VAL A 366 -26.65 0.70 32.20
N ARG A 367 -26.76 1.82 32.94
CA ARG A 367 -25.82 2.14 34.04
C ARG A 367 -26.55 2.54 35.33
N HIS A 368 -26.94 1.54 36.13
CA HIS A 368 -27.39 1.77 37.51
C HIS A 368 -26.18 1.90 38.44
N PHE A 369 -25.69 3.12 38.64
CA PHE A 369 -24.77 3.42 39.74
C PHE A 369 -25.53 4.10 40.89
N PRO A 370 -25.27 3.72 42.16
CA PRO A 370 -25.88 4.40 43.30
C PRO A 370 -25.42 5.87 43.33
N THR A 371 -26.42 6.74 43.31
CA THR A 371 -26.35 8.19 43.16
C THR A 371 -25.43 8.88 44.17
N GLN A 372 -24.41 9.58 43.66
CA GLN A 372 -23.83 10.75 44.33
C GLN A 372 -24.28 11.98 43.52
N GLN A 373 -25.31 12.67 44.03
CA GLN A 373 -26.17 13.57 43.24
C GLN A 373 -25.61 15.00 43.11
N THR A 374 -24.43 15.29 43.65
CA THR A 374 -23.99 16.66 43.96
C THR A 374 -23.14 17.35 42.89
N CYS A 375 -22.77 16.70 41.78
CA CYS A 375 -21.92 17.29 40.73
C CYS A 375 -22.43 17.04 39.29
N ILE A 376 -23.73 17.21 39.06
CA ILE A 376 -24.38 16.89 37.76
C ILE A 376 -24.52 18.12 36.84
N GLU A 377 -24.15 19.32 37.30
CA GLU A 377 -24.97 20.49 36.94
C GLU A 377 -24.54 21.27 35.69
N SER A 378 -23.26 21.27 35.26
CA SER A 378 -22.84 22.14 34.15
C SER A 378 -21.63 21.64 33.35
N LEU A 379 -21.52 22.13 32.11
CA LEU A 379 -20.26 22.17 31.36
C LEU A 379 -19.16 22.80 32.21
N PHE A 380 -17.94 22.24 32.15
CA PHE A 380 -16.84 22.66 33.02
C PHE A 380 -15.98 23.74 32.35
N CYS A 381 -15.74 24.85 33.06
CA CYS A 381 -14.88 25.95 32.61
C CYS A 381 -13.46 25.77 33.13
N MET A 382 -12.46 25.94 32.26
CA MET A 382 -11.07 25.86 32.70
C MET A 382 -10.59 27.09 33.49
N LYS A 383 -11.26 28.25 33.38
CA LYS A 383 -10.90 29.42 34.20
C LYS A 383 -11.05 29.17 35.71
N SER A 384 -11.91 28.24 36.11
CA SER A 384 -12.12 27.86 37.51
C SER A 384 -10.95 27.08 38.13
N CYS A 385 -10.02 26.55 37.32
CA CYS A 385 -8.83 25.84 37.80
C CYS A 385 -7.58 26.73 37.97
N ALA A 386 -7.66 28.01 37.57
CA ALA A 386 -6.50 28.93 37.56
C ALA A 386 -6.46 29.90 38.75
N ALA A 387 -7.30 29.71 39.78
CA ALA A 387 -7.20 30.44 41.03
C ALA A 387 -6.45 29.56 42.07
N PRO A 388 -5.40 30.09 42.73
CA PRO A 388 -4.56 29.34 43.67
C PRO A 388 -5.31 28.86 44.92
#